data_AF-A0A950PFY1-F1
#
_entry.id   AF-A0A950PFY1-F1
#
_cell.length_a   1.000
_cell.length_b   1.000
_cell.length_c   1.000
_cell.angle_alpha   90.00
_cell.angle_beta   90.00
_cell.angle_gamma   90.00
#
_symmetry.space_group_name_H-M   'P 1'
#
loop_
_entity.id
_entity.type
_entity.pdbx_description
1 polymer ?
#
loop_
_entity_poly.entity_id
_entity_poly.type
_entity_poly.pdbx_seq_one_letter_code
_entity_poly.pdbx_strand_id
1 'polypeptide(L)'
;MPRVTYIAQDGKETTVDIAVGTSVMQAAVFNGIDGIVAECGGSCMCATCHVYVREDQLPLTPAMQADEDAMLEGTASPRKPNSRLSCQL
;
A
#
# COMPACT_ATOMS: atom_id res chain seq x y z
N MET A 1 8.33 -10.44 14.22
CA MET A 1 7.80 -9.25 13.53
C MET A 1 7.34 -9.69 12.15
N PRO A 2 6.15 -9.30 11.68
CA PRO A 2 5.77 -9.51 10.28
C PRO A 2 6.75 -8.78 9.36
N ARG A 3 6.91 -9.32 8.14
CA ARG A 3 7.75 -8.74 7.09
C ARG A 3 6.88 -8.28 5.94
N VAL A 4 7.25 -7.15 5.35
CA VAL A 4 6.66 -6.63 4.11
C VAL A 4 7.77 -6.50 3.08
N THR A 5 7.51 -7.02 1.88
CA THR A 5 8.40 -6.86 0.73
C THR A 5 7.76 -5.90 -0.27
N TYR A 6 8.44 -4.79 -0.52
CA TYR A 6 8.09 -3.83 -1.56
C TYR A 6 8.84 -4.17 -2.83
N ILE A 7 8.15 -4.15 -3.96
CA ILE A 7 8.73 -4.40 -5.28
C ILE A 7 8.56 -3.12 -6.08
N ALA A 8 9.66 -2.45 -6.38
CA ALA A 8 9.67 -1.23 -7.19
C ALA A 8 9.36 -1.55 -8.67
N GLN A 9 9.08 -0.52 -9.46
CA GLN A 9 8.73 -0.67 -10.88
C GLN A 9 9.85 -1.33 -11.71
N ASP A 10 11.11 -1.14 -11.31
CA ASP A 10 12.29 -1.77 -11.92
C ASP A 10 12.53 -3.23 -11.44
N GLY A 11 11.67 -3.73 -10.56
CA GLY A 11 11.76 -5.06 -9.96
C GLY A 11 12.65 -5.13 -8.72
N LYS A 12 13.26 -4.03 -8.26
CA LYS A 12 14.05 -4.02 -7.03
C LYS A 12 13.17 -4.34 -5.83
N GLU A 13 13.55 -5.37 -5.09
CA GLU A 13 12.86 -5.77 -3.88
C GLU A 13 13.52 -5.16 -2.65
N THR A 14 12.72 -4.66 -1.71
CA THR A 14 13.17 -4.24 -0.38
C THR A 14 12.25 -4.86 0.66
N THR A 15 12.82 -5.65 1.57
CA THR A 15 12.07 -6.30 2.66
C THR A 15 12.39 -5.62 3.97
N VAL A 16 11.35 -5.32 4.75
CA VAL A 16 11.47 -4.67 6.06
C VAL A 16 10.68 -5.44 7.11
N ASP A 17 11.20 -5.46 8.33
CA ASP A 17 10.47 -5.93 9.51
C ASP A 17 9.61 -4.79 10.06
N ILE A 18 8.34 -5.09 10.37
CA ILE A 18 7.39 -4.08 10.84
C ILE A 18 6.73 -4.52 12.15
N ALA A 19 6.36 -3.56 12.99
CA ALA A 19 5.59 -3.85 14.19
C ALA A 19 4.11 -4.09 13.83
N VAL A 20 3.46 -5.03 14.51
CA VAL A 20 2.01 -5.25 14.35
C VAL A 20 1.27 -3.95 14.67
N GLY A 21 0.32 -3.58 13.82
CA GLY A 21 -0.41 -2.31 13.90
C GLY A 21 0.22 -1.15 13.11
N THR A 22 1.41 -1.35 12.53
CA THR A 22 1.97 -0.42 11.54
C THR A 22 1.34 -0.73 10.17
N SER A 23 0.79 0.29 9.51
CA SER A 23 0.27 0.08 8.15
C SER A 23 1.39 -0.16 7.15
N VAL A 24 1.08 -0.84 6.04
CA VAL A 24 2.04 -1.09 4.94
C VAL A 24 2.59 0.23 4.38
N MET A 25 1.79 1.30 4.37
CA MET A 25 2.23 2.64 3.98
C MET A 25 3.24 3.22 4.98
N GLN A 26 2.93 3.19 6.28
CA GLN A 26 3.81 3.76 7.30
C GLN A 26 5.18 3.09 7.29
N ALA A 27 5.20 1.76 7.15
CA ALA A 27 6.43 1.00 7.01
C ALA A 27 7.23 1.41 5.76
N ALA A 28 6.57 1.74 4.65
CA ALA A 28 7.24 2.20 3.44
C ALA A 28 7.92 3.56 3.67
N VAL A 29 7.17 4.52 4.23
CA VAL A 29 7.66 5.89 4.49
C VAL A 29 8.81 5.86 5.50
N PHE A 30 8.68 5.13 6.61
CA PHE A 30 9.73 5.06 7.64
C PHE A 30 11.02 4.41 7.17
N ASN A 31 10.95 3.53 6.16
CA ASN A 31 12.11 2.86 5.60
C ASN A 31 12.60 3.48 4.27
N GLY A 32 12.06 4.65 3.88
CA GLY A 32 12.50 5.35 2.67
C GLY A 32 12.23 4.57 1.38
N ILE A 33 11.11 3.84 1.32
CA ILE A 33 10.69 3.15 0.10
C ILE A 33 10.16 4.17 -0.90
N ASP A 34 10.85 4.29 -2.03
CA ASP A 34 10.44 5.16 -3.13
C ASP A 34 9.09 4.76 -3.74
N GLY A 35 8.35 5.74 -4.26
CA GLY A 35 7.07 5.54 -4.96
C GLY A 35 5.83 5.56 -4.06
N ILE A 36 5.98 5.55 -2.73
CA ILE A 36 4.88 5.75 -1.78
C ILE A 36 5.01 7.14 -1.15
N VAL A 37 4.14 8.07 -1.57
CA VAL A 37 4.21 9.48 -1.13
C VAL A 37 3.43 9.72 0.16
N ALA A 38 2.27 9.07 0.31
CA ALA A 38 1.42 9.16 1.51
C ALA A 38 1.00 10.59 1.90
N GLU A 39 0.56 11.38 0.92
CA GLU A 39 0.24 12.81 1.06
C GLU A 39 -0.71 13.13 2.23
N CYS A 40 -1.79 12.36 2.40
CA CYS A 40 -2.75 12.58 3.49
C CYS A 40 -2.33 11.98 4.85
N GLY A 41 -1.13 11.40 4.97
CA GLY A 41 -0.65 10.77 6.20
C GLY A 41 -1.39 9.50 6.62
N GLY A 42 -2.22 8.91 5.74
CA GLY A 42 -2.93 7.66 6.00
C GLY A 42 -4.41 7.79 6.34
N SER A 43 -4.99 8.99 6.22
CA SER A 43 -6.41 9.24 6.51
C SER A 43 -7.41 8.78 5.42
N CYS A 44 -6.97 7.99 4.43
CA CYS A 44 -7.80 7.57 3.29
C CYS A 44 -8.44 8.74 2.52
N MET A 45 -7.71 9.87 2.37
CA MET A 45 -8.17 11.07 1.67
C MET A 45 -7.36 11.40 0.40
N CYS A 46 -6.46 10.51 -0.01
CA CYS A 46 -5.67 10.65 -1.23
C CYS A 46 -5.41 9.25 -1.83
N ALA A 47 -4.89 9.21 -3.07
CA ALA A 47 -4.55 7.97 -3.76
C ALA A 47 -3.03 7.71 -3.88
N THR A 48 -2.19 8.46 -3.15
CA THR A 48 -0.72 8.50 -3.37
C THR A 48 0.06 7.42 -2.62
N CYS A 49 -0.64 6.49 -1.97
CA CYS A 49 -0.08 5.27 -1.37
C CYS A 49 -0.59 3.99 -2.06
N HIS A 50 -1.02 4.14 -3.31
CA HIS A 50 -1.50 3.05 -4.15
C HIS A 50 -0.43 1.99 -4.38
N VAL A 51 -0.79 0.73 -4.12
CA VAL A 51 0.03 -0.46 -4.37
C VAL A 51 -0.78 -1.54 -5.07
N TYR A 52 -0.08 -2.48 -5.70
CA TYR A 52 -0.65 -3.75 -6.14
C TYR A 52 -0.24 -4.84 -5.15
N VAL A 53 -1.21 -5.45 -4.48
CA VAL A 53 -0.96 -6.58 -3.57
C VAL A 53 -0.80 -7.85 -4.42
N ARG A 54 0.15 -8.73 -4.08
CA ARG A 54 0.26 -10.02 -4.78
C ARG A 54 -1.04 -10.81 -4.65
N GLU A 55 -1.48 -11.44 -5.74
CA GLU A 55 -2.80 -12.11 -5.80
C GLU A 55 -2.96 -13.20 -4.75
N ASP A 56 -1.89 -13.92 -4.41
CA ASP A 56 -1.89 -14.95 -3.36
C ASP A 56 -1.98 -14.38 -1.94
N GLN A 57 -1.64 -13.10 -1.77
CA GLN A 57 -1.67 -12.40 -0.47
C GLN A 57 -2.92 -11.52 -0.32
N LEU A 58 -3.58 -11.15 -1.42
CA LEU A 58 -4.78 -10.31 -1.39
C LEU A 58 -5.89 -10.87 -0.47
N PRO A 59 -6.17 -12.20 -0.42
CA PRO A 59 -7.16 -12.77 0.51
C PRO A 59 -6.81 -12.63 2.00
N LEU A 60 -5.55 -12.34 2.33
CA LEU A 60 -5.10 -12.14 3.71
C LEU A 60 -5.30 -10.70 4.18
N THR A 61 -5.64 -9.78 3.27
CA THR A 61 -5.85 -8.37 3.59
C THR A 61 -7.28 -8.12 4.09
N PRO A 62 -7.50 -7.06 4.90
CA PRO A 62 -8.86 -6.64 5.26
C PRO A 62 -9.69 -6.36 4.02
N ALA A 63 -11.00 -6.58 4.09
CA ALA A 63 -11.92 -6.23 3.00
C ALA A 63 -11.84 -4.73 2.69
N MET A 64 -11.78 -4.41 1.39
CA MET A 64 -11.79 -3.03 0.92
C MET A 64 -13.07 -2.32 1.39
N GLN A 65 -12.91 -1.10 1.91
CA GLN A 65 -14.02 -0.25 2.34
C GLN A 65 -14.44 0.69 1.20
N ALA A 66 -15.67 1.24 1.28
CA ALA A 66 -16.21 2.12 0.24
C ALA A 66 -15.37 3.39 0.03
N ASP A 67 -14.83 3.97 1.11
CA ASP A 67 -13.98 5.17 1.01
C ASP A 67 -12.65 4.85 0.30
N GLU A 68 -12.06 3.68 0.58
CA GLU A 68 -10.87 3.20 -0.12
C GLU A 68 -11.17 2.99 -1.62
N ASP A 69 -12.28 2.33 -1.93
CA ASP A 69 -12.74 2.08 -3.30
C ASP A 69 -12.90 3.37 -4.10
N ALA A 70 -13.55 4.39 -3.50
CA ALA A 70 -13.74 5.70 -4.13
C ALA A 70 -12.40 6.43 -4.36
N MET A 71 -11.46 6.36 -3.41
CA MET A 71 -10.15 6.98 -3.57
C MET A 71 -9.30 6.30 -4.65
N LEU A 72 -9.47 4.99 -4.88
CA LEU A 72 -8.72 4.26 -5.91
C LEU A 72 -9.05 4.71 -7.34
N GLU A 73 -10.19 5.37 -7.58
CA GLU A 73 -10.52 6.02 -8.85
C GLU A 73 -9.57 7.19 -9.18
N GLY A 74 -8.98 7.81 -8.16
CA GLY A 74 -8.03 8.92 -8.30
C GLY A 74 -6.56 8.50 -8.46
N THR A 75 -6.29 7.22 -8.71
CA THR A 75 -4.92 6.71 -8.83
C THR A 75 -4.22 7.22 -10.10
N ALA A 76 -2.97 7.66 -9.97
CA ALA A 76 -2.18 8.11 -11.12
C ALA A 76 -1.74 6.94 -12.02
N SER A 77 -1.51 5.77 -11.41
CA SER A 77 -1.26 4.51 -12.13
C SER A 77 -2.57 3.75 -12.35
N PRO A 78 -2.69 2.94 -13.41
CA PRO A 78 -3.92 2.22 -13.71
C PRO A 78 -4.45 1.38 -12.53
N ARG A 79 -5.73 1.55 -12.19
CA ARG A 79 -6.39 0.70 -11.21
C ARG A 79 -6.47 -0.76 -11.71
N LYS A 80 -6.21 -1.72 -10.83
CA LYS A 80 -6.27 -3.17 -11.07
C LYS A 80 -7.12 -3.86 -10.00
N PRO A 81 -7.55 -5.12 -10.22
CA PRO A 81 -8.32 -5.87 -9.21
C PRO A 81 -7.61 -6.05 -7.86
N ASN A 82 -6.28 -6.01 -7.87
CA ASN A 82 -5.44 -6.10 -6.68
C ASN A 82 -4.87 -4.74 -6.22
N SER A 83 -5.41 -3.63 -6.73
CA SER A 83 -5.10 -2.29 -6.22
C SER A 83 -5.61 -2.13 -4.80
N ARG A 84 -4.76 -1.60 -3.92
CA ARG A 84 -5.09 -1.21 -2.55
C ARG A 84 -4.44 0.12 -2.20
N LEU A 85 -5.00 0.82 -1.23
CA LEU A 85 -4.28 1.90 -0.55
C LEU A 85 -3.51 1.29 0.62
N SER A 86 -2.18 1.33 0.55
CA SER A 86 -1.32 0.66 1.55
C SER A 86 -1.47 1.22 2.97
N CYS A 87 -2.12 2.37 3.16
CA CYS A 87 -2.45 2.88 4.50
C CYS A 87 -3.66 2.18 5.14
N GLN A 88 -4.45 1.45 4.34
CA GLN A 88 -5.60 0.65 4.79
C GLN A 88 -5.23 -0.85 4.97
N LEU A 89 -3.93 -1.16 4.88
CA LEU A 89 -3.35 -2.49 5.03
C LEU A 89 -2.46 -2.56 6.26
#